data_AF-A0A4Q9M605-F1
#
_entry.id   AF-A0A4Q9M605-F1
#
_cell.length_a   1.000
_cell.length_b   1.000
_cell.length_c   1.000
_cell.angle_alpha   90.00
_cell.angle_beta   90.00
_cell.angle_gamma   90.00
#
_symmetry.space_group_name_H-M   'P 1'
#
loop_
_entity.id
_entity.type
_entity.pdbx_description
1 polymer ?
#
loop_
_entity_poly.entity_id
_entity_poly.type
_entity_poly.pdbx_seq_one_letter_code
_entity_poly.pdbx_strand_id
1 'polypeptide(L)'
;MHPIGRTPASAFAALSVLTLRDANLRLYHTATLLVDSTRAGKRTPDALSKTVPIECAVLNRAMLIAHSKTKDWDVELYCPPGAVSEQERSQIVPLLDGWAKALVTSAYALPDIPLPLRPLWITPAASVVPRLPVLGNAEYLPIICVSASKQVHEGIERRLNGFSYVQGSGDDHELWGMGLTAELFWKHEDALLSTSREELPELVQEIVERSKTRKHRETWKTFPTPVRVTNGRLYVGNTSDMPSDVPNTLADVDGRVSFIVVSATAHVPQTDTPAAERVDGNQTLPDQHRSQRGDTVCVCCDSGKDASVGIALAALQLFFDDQGQLLEHGAAASAASKESIRTRLLEANPSRVTLKRVHEFLLSSPSYRRR
;
A
#
# COMPACT_ATOMS: atom_id res chain seq x y z
N MET A 1 7.51 -24.63 19.12
CA MET A 1 8.48 -24.35 18.05
C MET A 1 7.73 -24.30 16.73
N HIS A 2 7.41 -23.09 16.25
CA HIS A 2 6.96 -22.88 14.87
C HIS A 2 8.15 -22.35 14.06
N PRO A 3 8.39 -22.86 12.84
CA PRO A 3 9.51 -22.40 12.04
C PRO A 3 9.22 -20.97 11.54
N ILE A 4 10.09 -20.03 11.90
CA ILE A 4 10.15 -18.68 11.31
C ILE A 4 10.73 -18.85 9.91
N GLY A 5 9.91 -19.38 9.00
CA GLY A 5 10.22 -19.63 7.60
C GLY A 5 9.69 -18.53 6.70
N ARG A 6 10.14 -17.29 6.90
CA ARG A 6 9.99 -16.23 5.90
C ARG A 6 11.38 -15.84 5.41
N THR A 7 11.62 -16.01 4.12
CA THR A 7 12.90 -15.67 3.48
C THR A 7 13.17 -14.16 3.57
N PRO A 8 14.45 -13.73 3.66
CA PRO A 8 14.86 -12.36 4.00
C PRO A 8 14.28 -11.31 3.08
N ALA A 9 14.11 -11.64 1.81
CA ALA A 9 13.49 -10.74 0.85
C ALA A 9 12.15 -10.24 1.40
N SER A 10 11.25 -11.10 1.91
CA SER A 10 9.87 -10.75 2.31
C SER A 10 9.73 -9.69 3.41
N ALA A 11 10.76 -9.49 4.23
CA ALA A 11 10.78 -8.43 5.24
C ALA A 11 11.05 -7.05 4.60
N PHE A 12 11.87 -6.97 3.55
CA PHE A 12 12.33 -5.71 2.97
C PHE A 12 11.34 -4.98 2.06
N ALA A 13 10.21 -5.59 1.66
CA ALA A 13 9.14 -4.84 0.98
C ALA A 13 8.21 -4.11 1.96
N ALA A 14 8.36 -4.31 3.27
CA ALA A 14 7.50 -3.63 4.24
C ALA A 14 7.86 -2.13 4.38
N LEU A 15 9.11 -1.75 4.09
CA LEU A 15 9.55 -0.36 4.17
C LEU A 15 9.39 0.44 2.87
N SER A 16 9.13 -0.22 1.74
CA SER A 16 8.66 0.44 0.52
C SER A 16 7.16 0.77 0.57
N VAL A 17 6.44 0.38 1.65
CA VAL A 17 4.99 0.55 1.75
C VAL A 17 4.53 0.82 3.18
N LEU A 18 5.04 1.92 3.72
CA LEU A 18 4.24 2.83 4.53
C LEU A 18 4.56 4.25 4.09
N THR A 19 4.60 4.45 2.77
CA THR A 19 4.47 5.78 2.19
C THR A 19 3.04 6.23 2.51
N LEU A 20 2.89 6.97 3.61
CA LEU A 20 1.74 7.83 3.88
C LEU A 20 1.65 8.88 2.76
N ARG A 21 1.24 8.44 1.57
CA ARG A 21 0.71 9.31 0.51
C ARG A 21 -0.76 9.48 0.84
N ASP A 22 -1.06 10.64 1.43
CA ASP A 22 -2.36 11.16 1.86
C ASP A 22 -2.75 10.92 3.33
N ALA A 23 -2.28 11.81 4.21
CA ALA A 23 -3.14 12.67 5.05
C ALA A 23 -2.29 13.44 6.09
N ASN A 24 -2.03 14.72 5.81
CA ASN A 24 -1.86 15.80 6.79
C ASN A 24 -1.18 15.49 8.14
N LEU A 25 0.11 15.13 8.12
CA LEU A 25 0.99 15.39 9.28
C LEU A 25 2.25 16.14 8.84
N ARG A 26 2.05 17.41 8.48
CA ARG A 26 3.10 18.44 8.55
C ARG A 26 3.36 18.74 10.03
N LEU A 27 4.09 17.88 10.71
CA LEU A 27 4.73 18.24 11.98
C LEU A 27 6.25 18.33 11.77
N TYR A 28 6.63 19.46 11.17
CA TYR A 28 7.87 20.19 11.42
C TYR A 28 9.17 19.35 11.44
N HIS A 29 9.68 19.07 10.23
CA HIS A 29 11.09 18.88 9.85
C HIS A 29 12.05 17.94 10.63
N THR A 30 11.65 17.24 11.68
CA THR A 30 12.60 16.38 12.45
C THR A 30 12.13 15.02 12.91
N ALA A 31 10.86 14.65 12.75
CA ALA A 31 10.38 13.34 13.19
C ALA A 31 9.39 12.71 12.20
N THR A 32 9.47 11.38 12.04
CA THR A 32 8.50 10.60 11.27
C THR A 32 7.53 9.93 12.23
N LEU A 33 6.22 10.11 12.02
CA LEU A 33 5.18 9.45 12.81
C LEU A 33 4.68 8.20 12.09
N LEU A 34 4.68 7.06 12.75
CA LEU A 34 4.06 5.81 12.28
C LEU A 34 2.93 5.45 13.22
N VAL A 35 1.70 5.47 12.71
CA VAL A 35 0.51 5.15 13.50
C VAL A 35 0.02 3.77 13.10
N ASP A 36 -0.21 2.92 14.09
CA ASP A 36 -0.79 1.60 13.87
C ASP A 36 -1.73 1.24 15.01
N SER A 37 -2.69 0.39 14.72
CA SER A 37 -3.63 -0.18 15.69
C SER A 37 -3.19 -1.59 16.07
N THR A 38 -3.66 -2.10 17.20
CA THR A 38 -3.35 -3.49 17.57
C THR A 38 -4.61 -4.22 17.95
N ARG A 39 -4.68 -5.50 17.64
CA ARG A 39 -5.78 -6.38 18.03
C ARG A 39 -5.43 -7.07 19.35
N ALA A 40 -6.47 -7.47 20.08
CA ALA A 40 -6.47 -8.38 21.22
C ALA A 40 -5.28 -8.28 22.21
N GLY A 41 -5.47 -7.55 23.31
CA GLY A 41 -4.66 -7.65 24.53
C GLY A 41 -3.27 -7.04 24.46
N LYS A 42 -2.69 -6.84 23.27
CA LYS A 42 -1.37 -6.23 23.09
C LYS A 42 -1.43 -4.71 23.29
N ARG A 43 -0.33 -4.16 23.80
CA ARG A 43 -0.15 -2.70 23.98
C ARG A 43 0.35 -2.01 22.71
N THR A 44 1.16 -2.70 21.93
CA THR A 44 1.78 -2.20 20.70
C THR A 44 1.72 -3.33 19.66
N PRO A 45 1.37 -3.04 18.40
CA PRO A 45 1.35 -4.08 17.35
C PRO A 45 2.76 -4.59 17.05
N ASP A 46 2.85 -5.80 16.48
CA ASP A 46 4.14 -6.43 16.15
C ASP A 46 4.92 -5.59 15.11
N ALA A 47 4.20 -4.91 14.20
CA ALA A 47 4.82 -4.00 13.24
C ALA A 47 5.61 -2.89 13.94
N LEU A 48 4.99 -2.23 14.93
CA LEU A 48 5.63 -1.14 15.68
C LEU A 48 6.62 -1.61 16.75
N SER A 49 6.45 -2.82 17.30
CA SER A 49 7.31 -3.34 18.38
C SER A 49 8.50 -4.16 17.90
N LYS A 50 8.46 -4.69 16.68
CA LYS A 50 9.49 -5.58 16.14
C LYS A 50 9.94 -5.17 14.75
N THR A 51 9.01 -5.07 13.80
CA THR A 51 9.34 -4.82 12.40
C THR A 51 10.05 -3.48 12.22
N VAL A 52 9.43 -2.37 12.66
CA VAL A 52 10.01 -1.03 12.55
C VAL A 52 11.37 -0.93 13.28
N PRO A 53 11.53 -1.46 14.52
CA PRO A 53 12.83 -1.58 15.17
C PRO A 53 13.92 -2.28 14.37
N ILE A 54 13.59 -3.46 13.84
CA ILE A 54 14.51 -4.26 13.01
C ILE A 54 14.91 -3.44 11.78
N GLU A 55 13.92 -2.84 11.14
CA GLU A 55 14.09 -2.02 9.95
C GLU A 55 14.97 -0.79 10.18
N CYS A 56 14.78 -0.07 11.30
CA CYS A 56 15.66 1.05 11.67
C CYS A 56 17.11 0.58 11.85
N ALA A 57 17.32 -0.51 12.60
CA ALA A 57 18.67 -1.04 12.84
C ALA A 57 19.34 -1.52 11.55
N VAL A 58 18.59 -2.17 10.66
CA VAL A 58 19.07 -2.64 9.36
C VAL A 58 19.41 -1.47 8.44
N LEU A 59 18.56 -0.45 8.36
CA LEU A 59 18.83 0.75 7.57
C LEU A 59 20.08 1.46 8.08
N ASN A 60 20.21 1.65 9.40
CA ASN A 60 21.40 2.28 9.99
C ASN A 60 22.68 1.51 9.65
N ARG A 61 22.66 0.17 9.69
CA ARG A 61 23.79 -0.67 9.27
C ARG A 61 24.05 -0.57 7.77
N ALA A 62 23.01 -0.54 6.95
CA ALA A 62 23.14 -0.36 5.50
C ALA A 62 23.77 0.99 5.14
N MET A 63 23.46 2.06 5.89
CA MET A 63 24.09 3.38 5.71
C MET A 63 25.59 3.35 5.97
N LEU A 64 26.05 2.64 7.01
CA LEU A 64 27.48 2.45 7.26
C LEU A 64 28.19 1.77 6.09
N ILE A 65 27.56 0.75 5.50
CA ILE A 65 28.12 -0.01 4.39
C ILE A 65 28.13 0.83 3.09
N ALA A 66 27.01 1.45 2.74
CA ALA A 66 26.82 2.11 1.45
C ALA A 66 27.40 3.53 1.38
N HIS A 67 27.34 4.28 2.47
CA HIS A 67 27.67 5.71 2.51
C HIS A 67 28.85 6.04 3.42
N SER A 68 29.59 5.02 3.90
CA SER A 68 30.79 5.17 4.73
C SER A 68 30.61 6.14 5.91
N LYS A 69 29.47 6.01 6.62
CA LYS A 69 29.18 6.83 7.82
C LYS A 69 30.25 6.64 8.90
N THR A 70 30.31 7.59 9.82
CA THR A 70 31.33 7.66 10.88
C THR A 70 31.17 6.54 11.93
N LYS A 71 32.23 6.24 12.70
CA LYS A 71 32.26 5.15 13.68
C LYS A 71 31.28 5.31 14.85
N ASP A 72 30.81 6.52 15.10
CA ASP A 72 29.81 6.88 16.12
C ASP A 72 28.35 6.72 15.63
N TRP A 73 28.14 6.26 14.39
CA TRP A 73 26.82 6.00 13.86
C TRP A 73 26.11 4.85 14.60
N ASP A 74 24.96 5.15 15.19
CA ASP A 74 24.19 4.20 15.99
C ASP A 74 23.48 3.14 15.13
N VAL A 75 23.78 1.86 15.40
CA VAL A 75 23.25 0.68 14.71
C VAL A 75 22.54 -0.31 15.65
N GLU A 76 22.26 0.12 16.86
CA GLU A 76 21.63 -0.71 17.88
C GLU A 76 20.18 -1.04 17.52
N LEU A 77 19.73 -2.19 18.02
CA LEU A 77 18.33 -2.60 17.93
C LEU A 77 17.58 -2.06 19.16
N TYR A 78 16.74 -1.06 18.94
CA TYR A 78 15.88 -0.47 19.95
C TYR A 78 14.46 -1.04 19.86
N CYS A 79 14.06 -1.85 20.84
CA CYS A 79 12.71 -2.40 20.95
C CYS A 79 11.95 -1.74 22.13
N PRO A 80 10.60 -1.71 22.12
CA PRO A 80 9.85 -1.18 23.23
C PRO A 80 10.04 -2.06 24.48
N PRO A 81 10.28 -1.47 25.67
CA PRO A 81 10.44 -2.23 26.91
C PRO A 81 9.25 -3.15 27.18
N GLY A 82 9.53 -4.44 27.44
CA GLY A 82 8.52 -5.45 27.76
C GLY A 82 7.72 -6.00 26.58
N ALA A 83 7.93 -5.51 25.35
CA ALA A 83 7.26 -6.05 24.16
C ALA A 83 8.07 -7.12 23.43
N VAL A 84 9.41 -7.05 23.52
CA VAL A 84 10.34 -8.01 22.94
C VAL A 84 11.20 -8.57 24.06
N SER A 85 11.24 -9.90 24.20
CA SER A 85 12.06 -10.55 25.24
C SER A 85 13.53 -10.52 24.86
N GLU A 86 14.44 -10.61 25.85
CA GLU A 86 15.88 -10.68 25.55
C GLU A 86 16.25 -11.92 24.73
N GLN A 87 15.52 -13.02 24.93
CA GLN A 87 15.68 -14.22 24.11
C GLN A 87 15.34 -13.96 22.64
N GLU A 88 14.24 -13.26 22.36
CA GLU A 88 13.89 -12.89 20.99
C GLU A 88 14.90 -11.88 20.41
N ARG A 89 15.31 -10.89 21.21
CA ARG A 89 16.34 -9.91 20.82
C ARG A 89 17.66 -10.58 20.43
N SER A 90 18.15 -11.52 21.24
CA SER A 90 19.40 -12.27 20.97
C SER A 90 19.33 -13.15 19.72
N GLN A 91 18.14 -13.55 19.28
CA GLN A 91 17.96 -14.26 18.00
C GLN A 91 17.94 -13.30 16.81
N ILE A 92 17.43 -12.09 16.99
CA ILE A 92 17.33 -11.07 15.92
C ILE A 92 18.69 -10.42 15.65
N VAL A 93 19.42 -10.01 16.68
CA VAL A 93 20.66 -9.22 16.56
C VAL A 93 21.68 -9.84 15.58
N PRO A 94 21.98 -11.16 15.62
CA PRO A 94 22.94 -11.77 14.70
C PRO A 94 22.51 -11.73 13.22
N LEU A 95 21.23 -11.53 12.92
CA LEU A 95 20.69 -11.51 11.56
C LEU A 95 20.79 -10.13 10.90
N LEU A 96 20.91 -9.06 11.69
CA LEU A 96 20.83 -7.68 11.22
C LEU A 96 21.91 -7.35 10.17
N ASP A 97 23.14 -7.84 10.34
CA ASP A 97 24.23 -7.59 9.39
C ASP A 97 24.00 -8.28 8.05
N GLY A 98 23.46 -9.50 8.06
CA GLY A 98 23.10 -10.22 6.85
C GLY A 98 22.00 -9.50 6.08
N TRP A 99 20.99 -9.00 6.81
CA TRP A 99 19.91 -8.20 6.25
C TRP A 99 20.42 -6.87 5.67
N ALA A 100 21.28 -6.14 6.38
CA ALA A 100 21.86 -4.89 5.89
C ALA A 100 22.65 -5.08 4.60
N LYS A 101 23.49 -6.13 4.52
CA LYS A 101 24.22 -6.48 3.29
C LYS A 101 23.27 -6.79 2.14
N ALA A 102 22.23 -7.59 2.38
CA ALA A 102 21.23 -7.92 1.36
C ALA A 102 20.52 -6.67 0.82
N LEU A 103 20.20 -5.71 1.70
CA LEU A 103 19.60 -4.43 1.32
C LEU A 103 20.54 -3.59 0.44
N VAL A 104 21.81 -3.47 0.82
CA VAL A 104 22.82 -2.72 0.02
C VAL A 104 23.01 -3.33 -1.37
N THR A 105 22.96 -4.66 -1.48
CA THR A 105 23.09 -5.37 -2.77
C THR A 105 21.79 -5.41 -3.59
N SER A 106 20.69 -4.89 -3.06
CA SER A 106 19.40 -4.95 -3.73
C SER A 106 19.28 -3.91 -4.85
N ALA A 107 18.23 -4.03 -5.67
CA ALA A 107 17.93 -3.05 -6.72
C ALA A 107 17.42 -1.69 -6.18
N TYR A 108 17.23 -1.56 -4.85
CA TYR A 108 16.74 -0.33 -4.25
C TYR A 108 17.87 0.69 -4.09
N ALA A 109 17.66 1.91 -4.59
CA ALA A 109 18.53 3.03 -4.30
C ALA A 109 18.40 3.41 -2.82
N LEU A 110 19.50 3.31 -2.08
CA LEU A 110 19.54 3.68 -0.68
C LEU A 110 19.69 5.20 -0.54
N PRO A 111 18.72 5.91 0.06
CA PRO A 111 18.85 7.34 0.30
C PRO A 111 19.99 7.59 1.28
N ASP A 112 20.68 8.71 1.12
CA ASP A 112 21.64 9.15 2.13
C ASP A 112 20.91 9.90 3.25
N ILE A 113 20.80 9.29 4.42
CA ILE A 113 20.18 9.93 5.60
C ILE A 113 21.25 10.63 6.46
N PRO A 114 20.95 11.82 7.00
CA PRO A 114 21.95 12.63 7.71
C PRO A 114 22.29 12.12 9.12
N LEU A 115 21.38 11.38 9.77
CA LEU A 115 21.50 10.89 11.15
C LEU A 115 20.88 9.48 11.27
N PRO A 116 21.31 8.66 12.24
CA PRO A 116 20.76 7.31 12.44
C PRO A 116 19.29 7.37 12.83
N LEU A 117 18.49 6.41 12.38
CA LEU A 117 17.09 6.28 12.76
C LEU A 117 16.97 5.72 14.18
N ARG A 118 16.06 6.27 14.99
CA ARG A 118 15.75 5.74 16.32
C ARG A 118 14.24 5.63 16.54
N PRO A 119 13.71 4.42 16.73
CA PRO A 119 12.30 4.23 17.04
C PRO A 119 11.98 4.67 18.48
N LEU A 120 10.83 5.32 18.66
CA LEU A 120 10.27 5.75 19.93
C LEU A 120 8.80 5.35 19.98
N TRP A 121 8.23 5.06 21.15
CA TRP A 121 6.85 4.56 21.25
C TRP A 121 5.95 5.46 22.07
N ILE A 122 4.75 5.67 21.56
CA ILE A 122 3.65 6.33 22.26
C ILE A 122 2.47 5.36 22.28
N THR A 123 1.87 5.18 23.45
CA THR A 123 0.70 4.32 23.65
C THR A 123 -0.32 5.08 24.50
N PRO A 124 -1.60 4.71 24.52
CA PRO A 124 -2.59 5.42 25.34
C PRO A 124 -2.33 5.32 26.85
N ALA A 125 -1.48 4.37 27.27
CA ALA A 125 -1.03 4.23 28.66
C ALA A 125 0.20 5.10 28.99
N ALA A 126 0.81 5.75 28.00
CA ALA A 126 1.99 6.58 28.22
C ALA A 126 1.61 7.85 28.99
N SER A 127 2.22 8.02 30.17
CA SER A 127 2.04 9.22 31.00
C SER A 127 2.91 10.39 30.55
N VAL A 128 3.91 10.11 29.70
CA VAL A 128 4.94 11.05 29.24
C VAL A 128 5.20 10.79 27.75
N VAL A 129 5.26 11.85 26.96
CA VAL A 129 5.69 11.79 25.56
C VAL A 129 7.22 11.78 25.50
N PRO A 130 7.86 10.92 24.68
CA PRO A 130 9.31 10.93 24.52
C PRO A 130 9.82 12.33 24.18
N ARG A 131 10.86 12.79 24.89
CA ARG A 131 11.50 14.07 24.57
C ARG A 131 12.20 13.94 23.22
N LEU A 132 11.73 14.69 22.23
CA LEU A 132 12.34 14.72 20.91
C LEU A 132 13.58 15.61 20.92
N PRO A 133 14.62 15.28 20.13
CA PRO A 133 15.80 16.14 20.00
C PRO A 133 15.42 17.51 19.42
N VAL A 134 16.10 18.55 19.91
CA VAL A 134 15.93 19.92 19.38
C VAL A 134 16.63 20.03 18.02
N LEU A 135 16.02 20.79 17.10
CA LEU A 135 16.34 20.96 15.66
C LEU A 135 17.78 21.36 15.27
N GLY A 136 18.75 21.41 16.19
CA GLY A 136 20.16 21.67 15.91
C GLY A 136 21.16 20.75 16.64
N ASN A 137 20.70 19.95 17.60
CA ASN A 137 21.52 19.03 18.40
C ASN A 137 20.96 17.59 18.34
N ALA A 138 20.33 17.24 17.22
CA ALA A 138 19.79 15.90 17.05
C ALA A 138 20.92 14.89 16.80
N GLU A 139 20.98 13.86 17.64
CA GLU A 139 21.90 12.73 17.47
C GLU A 139 21.29 11.62 16.60
N TYR A 140 19.98 11.71 16.33
CA TYR A 140 19.21 10.69 15.60
C TYR A 140 17.96 11.29 14.96
N LEU A 141 17.41 10.60 13.96
CA LEU A 141 16.10 10.86 13.37
C LEU A 141 15.03 10.02 14.09
N PRO A 142 14.14 10.63 14.89
CA PRO A 142 13.08 9.90 15.59
C PRO A 142 12.04 9.31 14.62
N ILE A 143 11.79 8.00 14.79
CA ILE A 143 10.65 7.29 14.21
C ILE A 143 9.64 7.02 15.34
N ILE A 144 8.59 7.82 15.43
CA ILE A 144 7.62 7.76 16.52
C ILE A 144 6.52 6.77 16.17
N CYS A 145 6.61 5.57 16.75
CA CYS A 145 5.66 4.49 16.69
C CYS A 145 4.48 4.73 17.66
N VAL A 146 3.35 5.18 17.14
CA VAL A 146 2.14 5.46 17.90
C VAL A 146 1.19 4.27 17.82
N SER A 147 0.96 3.60 18.93
CA SER A 147 -0.18 2.69 19.05
C SER A 147 -1.43 3.50 19.39
N ALA A 148 -2.39 3.56 18.48
CA ALA A 148 -3.60 4.37 18.66
C ALA A 148 -4.67 3.67 19.52
N SER A 149 -4.61 2.33 19.64
CA SER A 149 -5.66 1.55 20.31
C SER A 149 -5.49 1.50 21.82
N LYS A 150 -6.58 1.74 22.57
CA LYS A 150 -6.64 1.46 24.00
C LYS A 150 -6.43 -0.04 24.22
N GLN A 151 -5.47 -0.41 25.08
CA GLN A 151 -5.26 -1.82 25.42
C GLN A 151 -6.48 -2.37 26.17
N VAL A 152 -7.08 -3.44 25.63
CA VAL A 152 -8.20 -4.16 26.26
C VAL A 152 -7.83 -5.63 26.32
N HIS A 153 -7.92 -6.23 27.52
CA HIS A 153 -7.44 -7.59 27.77
C HIS A 153 -8.04 -8.63 26.81
N GLU A 154 -9.36 -8.62 26.64
CA GLU A 154 -10.08 -9.52 25.72
C GLU A 154 -10.23 -8.94 24.31
N GLY A 155 -9.64 -7.77 24.04
CA GLY A 155 -9.79 -7.05 22.77
C GLY A 155 -11.16 -6.41 22.55
N ILE A 156 -12.15 -6.66 23.39
CA ILE A 156 -13.48 -6.04 23.32
C ILE A 156 -13.87 -5.50 24.70
N GLU A 157 -14.35 -4.26 24.76
CA GLU A 157 -14.82 -3.61 25.99
C GLU A 157 -16.22 -3.02 25.75
N ARG A 158 -17.23 -3.53 26.46
CA ARG A 158 -18.58 -2.98 26.41
C ARG A 158 -18.60 -1.63 27.13
N ARG A 159 -19.05 -0.58 26.45
CA ARG A 159 -19.14 0.78 27.01
C ARG A 159 -20.54 1.06 27.53
N LEU A 160 -20.62 1.99 28.48
CA LEU A 160 -21.88 2.40 29.13
C LEU A 160 -22.89 2.98 28.13
N ASN A 161 -22.41 3.59 27.04
CA ASN A 161 -23.24 4.22 26.01
C ASN A 161 -23.78 3.21 24.96
N GLY A 162 -23.81 1.91 25.30
CA GLY A 162 -24.45 0.89 24.46
C GLY A 162 -23.66 0.46 23.21
N PHE A 163 -22.38 0.83 23.09
CA PHE A 163 -21.49 0.34 22.03
C PHE A 163 -20.33 -0.48 22.60
N SER A 164 -19.78 -1.37 21.79
CA SER A 164 -18.59 -2.15 22.14
C SER A 164 -17.38 -1.51 21.47
N TYR A 165 -16.38 -1.14 22.27
CA TYR A 165 -15.06 -0.80 21.73
C TYR A 165 -14.37 -2.10 21.33
N VAL A 166 -13.93 -2.20 20.08
CA VAL A 166 -13.16 -3.34 19.57
C VAL A 166 -11.73 -2.84 19.31
N GLN A 167 -10.78 -3.42 20.02
CA GLN A 167 -9.38 -3.05 19.93
C GLN A 167 -8.84 -3.33 18.52
N GLY A 168 -8.29 -2.30 17.88
CA GLY A 168 -7.75 -2.39 16.52
C GLY A 168 -8.78 -2.31 15.40
N SER A 169 -10.07 -2.08 15.69
CA SER A 169 -11.08 -1.96 14.63
C SER A 169 -10.90 -0.72 13.75
N GLY A 170 -10.17 0.29 14.22
CA GLY A 170 -9.89 1.52 13.46
C GLY A 170 -9.06 1.29 12.19
N ASP A 171 -8.30 0.20 12.12
CA ASP A 171 -7.46 -0.15 10.95
C ASP A 171 -8.26 -0.84 9.84
N ASP A 172 -9.31 -1.60 10.18
CA ASP A 172 -10.18 -2.30 9.21
C ASP A 172 -11.46 -1.49 8.92
N HIS A 173 -11.36 -0.17 8.81
CA HIS A 173 -12.53 0.70 8.62
C HIS A 173 -13.36 0.34 7.38
N GLU A 174 -12.78 -0.30 6.37
CA GLU A 174 -13.47 -0.77 5.18
C GLU A 174 -14.54 -1.83 5.47
N LEU A 175 -14.42 -2.55 6.60
CA LEU A 175 -15.38 -3.59 6.99
C LEU A 175 -16.64 -3.05 7.66
N TRP A 176 -16.61 -1.82 8.18
CA TRP A 176 -17.71 -1.25 8.97
C TRP A 176 -18.05 0.20 8.63
N GLY A 177 -17.21 0.89 7.84
CA GLY A 177 -17.33 2.30 7.51
C GLY A 177 -18.34 2.62 6.42
N MET A 178 -19.04 1.63 5.84
CA MET A 178 -20.08 1.84 4.81
C MET A 178 -19.60 2.66 3.59
N GLY A 179 -18.30 2.62 3.27
CA GLY A 179 -17.70 3.41 2.20
C GLY A 179 -17.32 4.85 2.59
N LEU A 180 -17.52 5.23 3.85
CA LEU A 180 -17.04 6.49 4.41
C LEU A 180 -15.51 6.47 4.50
N THR A 181 -14.87 7.33 3.71
CA THR A 181 -13.42 7.50 3.76
C THR A 181 -13.02 8.52 4.84
N ALA A 182 -11.75 8.52 5.25
CA ALA A 182 -11.24 9.52 6.19
C ALA A 182 -11.46 10.96 5.71
N GLU A 183 -11.27 11.22 4.41
CA GLU A 183 -11.52 12.55 3.83
C GLU A 183 -12.99 12.96 3.96
N LEU A 184 -13.92 12.04 3.68
CA LEU A 184 -15.35 12.30 3.84
C LEU A 184 -15.72 12.51 5.31
N PHE A 185 -15.15 11.71 6.22
CA PHE A 185 -15.37 11.87 7.65
C PHE A 185 -14.97 13.28 8.12
N TRP A 186 -13.73 13.70 7.87
CA TRP A 186 -13.24 15.01 8.33
C TRP A 186 -13.98 16.18 7.68
N LYS A 187 -14.41 16.03 6.42
CA LYS A 187 -15.22 17.05 5.73
C LYS A 187 -16.61 17.23 6.35
N HIS A 188 -17.14 16.17 6.96
CA HIS A 188 -18.50 16.13 7.51
C HIS A 188 -18.51 15.85 9.02
N GLU A 189 -17.40 16.12 9.72
CA GLU A 189 -17.15 15.73 11.11
C GLU A 189 -18.27 16.20 12.04
N ASP A 190 -18.58 17.50 12.02
CA ASP A 190 -19.59 18.09 12.90
C ASP A 190 -20.97 17.43 12.72
N ALA A 191 -21.38 17.17 11.47
CA ALA A 191 -22.64 16.50 11.17
C ALA A 191 -22.61 15.06 11.68
N LEU A 192 -21.58 14.30 11.32
CA LEU A 192 -21.44 12.89 11.72
C LEU A 192 -21.37 12.69 13.24
N LEU A 193 -20.71 13.59 13.97
CA LEU A 193 -20.56 13.51 15.42
C LEU A 193 -21.79 14.03 16.19
N SER A 194 -22.66 14.83 15.56
CA SER A 194 -23.89 15.36 16.18
C SER A 194 -25.14 14.55 15.85
N THR A 195 -25.14 13.76 14.77
CA THR A 195 -26.26 12.90 14.37
C THR A 195 -26.49 11.75 15.36
N SER A 196 -27.76 11.39 15.57
CA SER A 196 -28.13 10.27 16.43
C SER A 196 -27.63 8.93 15.86
N ARG A 197 -27.51 7.91 16.72
CA ARG A 197 -27.00 6.60 16.30
C ARG A 197 -27.93 5.92 15.30
N GLU A 198 -29.23 6.18 15.42
CA GLU A 198 -30.29 5.64 14.58
C GLU A 198 -30.25 6.22 13.16
N GLU A 199 -29.97 7.52 13.04
CA GLU A 199 -29.93 8.24 11.76
C GLU A 199 -28.55 8.20 11.08
N LEU A 200 -27.50 7.87 11.82
CA LEU A 200 -26.12 7.88 11.32
C LEU A 200 -25.89 7.00 10.07
N PRO A 201 -26.43 5.77 9.96
CA PRO A 201 -26.25 4.96 8.75
C PRO A 201 -26.82 5.63 7.49
N GLU A 202 -27.97 6.30 7.60
CA GLU A 202 -28.62 7.00 6.48
C GLU A 202 -27.79 8.21 6.04
N LEU A 203 -27.31 9.01 7.00
CA LEU A 203 -26.43 10.14 6.72
C LEU A 203 -25.11 9.71 6.06
N VAL A 204 -24.49 8.63 6.56
CA VAL A 204 -23.26 8.08 5.97
C VAL A 204 -23.51 7.65 4.52
N GLN A 205 -24.62 6.94 4.27
CA GLN A 205 -25.00 6.54 2.92
C GLN A 205 -25.19 7.76 2.00
N GLU A 206 -25.90 8.79 2.46
CA GLU A 206 -26.12 10.03 1.71
C GLU A 206 -24.80 10.75 1.36
N ILE A 207 -23.87 10.85 2.33
CA ILE A 207 -22.54 11.46 2.12
C ILE A 207 -21.75 10.65 1.08
N VAL A 208 -21.73 9.33 1.21
CA VAL A 208 -20.99 8.44 0.31
C VAL A 208 -21.59 8.48 -1.10
N GLU A 209 -22.91 8.44 -1.25
CA GLU A 209 -23.59 8.52 -2.55
C GLU A 209 -23.36 9.87 -3.24
N ARG A 210 -23.45 10.97 -2.50
CA ARG A 210 -23.12 12.30 -3.02
C ARG A 210 -21.66 12.39 -3.46
N SER A 211 -20.74 11.76 -2.73
CA SER A 211 -19.32 11.74 -3.12
C SER A 211 -19.06 10.99 -4.43
N LYS A 212 -19.91 10.00 -4.75
CA LYS A 212 -19.82 9.21 -5.98
C LYS A 212 -20.37 9.93 -7.20
N THR A 213 -21.18 10.99 -7.05
CA THR A 213 -21.66 11.75 -8.21
C THR A 213 -20.49 12.42 -8.95
N ARG A 214 -20.12 11.81 -10.08
CA ARG A 214 -19.08 12.31 -10.97
C ARG A 214 -19.55 13.65 -11.54
N LYS A 215 -18.87 14.74 -11.19
CA LYS A 215 -19.04 16.00 -11.91
C LYS A 215 -18.61 15.76 -13.35
N HIS A 216 -19.45 16.17 -14.30
CA HIS A 216 -19.10 16.10 -15.72
C HIS A 216 -17.75 16.80 -15.94
N ARG A 217 -16.79 16.12 -16.56
CA ARG A 217 -15.45 16.64 -16.82
C ARG A 217 -15.03 16.33 -18.25
N GLU A 218 -14.45 17.31 -18.91
CA GLU A 218 -13.93 17.15 -20.27
C GLU A 218 -12.47 16.65 -20.27
N THR A 219 -11.74 16.84 -19.18
CA THR A 219 -10.30 16.55 -19.08
C THR A 219 -9.92 15.77 -17.83
N TRP A 220 -8.74 15.16 -17.87
CA TRP A 220 -8.16 14.47 -16.72
C TRP A 220 -7.86 15.45 -15.59
N LYS A 221 -8.18 15.08 -14.34
CA LYS A 221 -7.72 15.85 -13.15
C LYS A 221 -6.26 15.57 -12.85
N THR A 222 -5.90 14.29 -12.89
CA THR A 222 -4.52 13.79 -12.77
C THR A 222 -4.32 12.79 -13.90
N PHE A 223 -3.22 12.93 -14.65
CA PHE A 223 -2.93 11.97 -15.72
C PHE A 223 -2.61 10.59 -15.14
N PRO A 224 -2.98 9.50 -15.84
CA PRO A 224 -2.56 8.15 -15.50
C PRO A 224 -1.03 8.05 -15.39
N THR A 225 -0.57 7.25 -14.43
CA THR A 225 0.85 7.03 -14.19
C THR A 225 1.41 5.97 -15.14
N PRO A 226 2.51 6.26 -15.86
CA PRO A 226 3.14 5.26 -16.72
C PRO A 226 3.81 4.16 -15.89
N VAL A 227 3.65 2.92 -16.35
CA VAL A 227 4.44 1.79 -15.87
C VAL A 227 5.81 1.87 -16.54
N ARG A 228 6.78 2.48 -15.85
CA ARG A 228 8.10 2.86 -16.39
C ARG A 228 8.81 1.75 -17.15
N VAL A 229 8.73 0.51 -16.67
CA VAL A 229 9.40 -0.63 -17.31
C VAL A 229 8.86 -0.93 -18.71
N THR A 230 7.62 -0.56 -19.04
CA THR A 230 6.97 -0.91 -20.32
C THR A 230 7.21 0.06 -21.47
N ASN A 231 8.11 1.05 -21.30
CA ASN A 231 8.40 2.08 -22.31
C ASN A 231 7.13 2.74 -22.89
N GLY A 232 6.18 3.12 -22.01
CA GLY A 232 4.98 3.85 -22.41
C GLY A 232 3.85 2.99 -22.97
N ARG A 233 3.88 1.65 -22.80
CA ARG A 233 2.79 0.76 -23.28
C ARG A 233 1.71 0.48 -22.25
N LEU A 234 1.98 0.70 -20.98
CA LEU A 234 1.05 0.41 -19.90
C LEU A 234 0.97 1.58 -18.92
N TYR A 235 -0.26 1.98 -18.59
CA TYR A 235 -0.58 3.06 -17.65
C TYR A 235 -1.54 2.58 -16.58
N VAL A 236 -1.46 3.19 -15.40
CA VAL A 236 -2.36 2.95 -14.27
C VAL A 236 -3.00 4.27 -13.84
N GLY A 237 -4.33 4.32 -13.78
CA GLY A 237 -5.06 5.56 -13.49
C GLY A 237 -6.14 5.39 -12.41
N ASN A 238 -6.69 6.53 -11.98
CA ASN A 238 -7.84 6.60 -11.07
C ASN A 238 -9.11 6.97 -11.86
N THR A 239 -10.21 6.24 -11.68
CA THR A 239 -11.48 6.50 -12.37
C THR A 239 -12.10 7.85 -12.03
N SER A 240 -11.85 8.37 -10.82
CA SER A 240 -12.31 9.71 -10.39
C SER A 240 -11.54 10.86 -11.06
N ASP A 241 -10.37 10.56 -11.62
CA ASP A 241 -9.56 11.52 -12.37
C ASP A 241 -9.86 11.47 -13.88
N MET A 242 -10.60 10.46 -14.35
CA MET A 242 -10.92 10.22 -15.75
C MET A 242 -11.97 11.22 -16.29
N PRO A 243 -11.85 11.68 -17.54
CA PRO A 243 -12.88 12.46 -18.22
C PRO A 243 -14.22 11.71 -18.31
N SER A 244 -15.28 12.46 -18.57
CA SER A 244 -16.63 11.91 -18.72
C SER A 244 -16.71 10.94 -19.88
N ASP A 245 -16.23 11.41 -21.03
CA ASP A 245 -16.10 10.65 -22.26
C ASP A 245 -14.68 10.08 -22.31
N VAL A 246 -14.58 8.77 -22.42
CA VAL A 246 -13.28 8.08 -22.41
C VAL A 246 -12.50 8.51 -23.66
N PRO A 247 -11.39 9.25 -23.52
CA PRO A 247 -10.60 9.62 -24.68
C PRO A 247 -9.97 8.37 -25.27
N ASN A 248 -9.73 8.35 -26.58
CA ASN A 248 -8.98 7.30 -27.27
C ASN A 248 -7.46 7.61 -27.36
N THR A 249 -7.03 8.67 -26.68
CA THR A 249 -5.66 9.19 -26.62
C THR A 249 -5.30 9.55 -25.17
N LEU A 250 -3.99 9.62 -24.90
CA LEU A 250 -3.45 10.14 -23.65
C LEU A 250 -2.35 11.15 -23.98
N ALA A 251 -2.21 12.20 -23.16
CA ALA A 251 -1.09 13.12 -23.29
C ALA A 251 0.22 12.32 -23.21
N ASP A 252 1.18 12.68 -24.07
CA ASP A 252 2.50 12.03 -24.19
C ASP A 252 2.49 10.57 -24.70
N VAL A 253 1.37 10.11 -25.28
CA VAL A 253 1.28 8.82 -25.98
C VAL A 253 1.02 9.03 -27.47
N ASP A 254 2.00 8.66 -28.29
CA ASP A 254 1.84 8.60 -29.74
C ASP A 254 1.05 7.34 -30.12
N GLY A 255 -0.27 7.48 -30.31
CA GLY A 255 -1.13 6.42 -30.83
C GLY A 255 -2.44 6.23 -30.08
N ARG A 256 -3.11 5.11 -30.35
CA ARG A 256 -4.38 4.75 -29.72
C ARG A 256 -4.15 4.18 -28.32
N VAL A 257 -5.03 4.56 -27.40
CA VAL A 257 -5.05 4.06 -26.03
C VAL A 257 -6.32 3.25 -25.79
N SER A 258 -6.17 2.01 -25.35
CA SER A 258 -7.26 1.16 -24.88
C SER A 258 -7.41 1.27 -23.38
N PHE A 259 -8.64 1.50 -22.90
CA PHE A 259 -8.92 1.68 -21.48
C PHE A 259 -9.58 0.44 -20.88
N ILE A 260 -9.05 -0.02 -19.75
CA ILE A 260 -9.66 -1.04 -18.89
C ILE A 260 -10.13 -0.33 -17.62
N VAL A 261 -11.44 -0.21 -17.43
CA VAL A 261 -12.03 0.50 -16.28
C VAL A 261 -12.63 -0.50 -15.31
N VAL A 262 -12.08 -0.55 -14.10
CA VAL A 262 -12.56 -1.41 -13.01
C VAL A 262 -13.17 -0.54 -11.92
N SER A 263 -14.49 -0.47 -11.88
CA SER A 263 -15.23 0.23 -10.84
C SER A 263 -16.33 -0.66 -10.28
N ALA A 264 -16.55 -0.60 -8.97
CA ALA A 264 -17.66 -1.31 -8.32
C ALA A 264 -19.04 -0.76 -8.73
N THR A 265 -19.08 0.42 -9.37
CA THR A 265 -20.30 1.16 -9.72
C THR A 265 -20.38 1.56 -11.19
N ALA A 266 -19.68 0.88 -12.10
CA ALA A 266 -19.60 1.34 -13.49
C ALA A 266 -20.99 1.40 -14.18
N HIS A 267 -21.52 2.62 -14.34
CA HIS A 267 -22.16 2.99 -15.60
C HIS A 267 -21.04 3.06 -16.64
N VAL A 268 -21.05 2.10 -17.56
CA VAL A 268 -20.18 2.12 -18.74
C VAL A 268 -20.44 3.45 -19.46
N PRO A 269 -19.42 4.30 -19.66
CA PRO A 269 -19.56 5.46 -20.53
C PRO A 269 -20.05 4.96 -21.89
N GLN A 270 -21.20 5.46 -22.35
CA GLN A 270 -21.75 5.08 -23.65
C GLN A 270 -20.74 5.49 -24.72
N THR A 271 -19.97 4.53 -25.23
CA THR A 271 -19.22 4.71 -26.47
C THR A 271 -20.21 4.55 -27.61
N ASP A 272 -20.42 5.61 -28.41
CA ASP A 272 -21.23 5.59 -29.64
C ASP A 272 -20.54 4.79 -30.79
N THR A 273 -20.11 3.56 -30.49
CA THR A 273 -19.69 2.57 -31.48
C THR A 273 -20.13 1.17 -31.02
N PRO A 274 -20.78 0.36 -31.87
CA PRO A 274 -21.44 -0.86 -31.45
C PRO A 274 -20.44 -2.02 -31.29
N ALA A 275 -19.89 -2.19 -30.08
CA ALA A 275 -19.34 -3.46 -29.56
C ALA A 275 -18.86 -3.28 -28.11
N ALA A 276 -19.76 -3.04 -27.17
CA ALA A 276 -19.46 -3.13 -25.74
C ALA A 276 -20.12 -4.40 -25.19
N GLU A 277 -19.37 -5.51 -25.14
CA GLU A 277 -19.79 -6.70 -24.40
C GLU A 277 -19.78 -6.37 -22.90
N ARG A 278 -20.94 -6.57 -22.26
CA ARG A 278 -21.09 -6.52 -20.80
C ARG A 278 -20.32 -7.69 -20.20
N VAL A 279 -19.31 -7.42 -19.38
CA VAL A 279 -18.62 -8.44 -18.58
C VAL A 279 -19.16 -8.39 -17.15
N ASP A 280 -20.01 -9.35 -16.80
CA ASP A 280 -20.42 -9.60 -15.41
C ASP A 280 -19.22 -10.09 -14.59
N GLY A 281 -19.14 -9.63 -13.34
CA GLY A 281 -17.97 -9.68 -12.45
C GLY A 281 -17.54 -11.07 -11.93
N ASN A 282 -17.64 -12.12 -12.73
CA ASN A 282 -17.15 -13.45 -12.38
C ASN A 282 -16.61 -14.27 -13.57
N GLN A 283 -16.25 -13.64 -14.68
CA GLN A 283 -15.66 -14.34 -15.82
C GLN A 283 -14.27 -13.81 -16.16
N THR A 284 -13.44 -14.77 -16.56
CA THR A 284 -12.08 -14.66 -17.07
C THR A 284 -11.89 -13.50 -18.04
N LEU A 285 -10.67 -12.92 -18.02
CA LEU A 285 -10.20 -11.94 -19.00
C LEU A 285 -10.70 -12.32 -20.40
N PRO A 286 -11.50 -11.47 -21.08
CA PRO A 286 -12.05 -11.82 -22.37
C PRO A 286 -10.93 -11.99 -23.39
N ASP A 287 -10.81 -13.21 -23.92
CA ASP A 287 -9.88 -13.62 -24.99
C ASP A 287 -10.20 -12.96 -26.37
N GLN A 288 -10.99 -11.88 -26.42
CA GLN A 288 -11.52 -11.32 -27.68
C GLN A 288 -11.20 -9.86 -28.01
N HIS A 289 -10.38 -9.15 -27.22
CA HIS A 289 -9.70 -7.94 -27.72
C HIS A 289 -8.24 -8.26 -28.02
N ARG A 290 -8.02 -9.05 -29.07
CA ARG A 290 -6.69 -9.28 -29.65
C ARG A 290 -6.15 -7.96 -30.21
N SER A 291 -5.43 -7.23 -29.36
CA SER A 291 -4.65 -6.03 -29.72
C SER A 291 -3.83 -6.29 -30.97
N GLN A 292 -4.05 -5.48 -32.00
CA GLN A 292 -3.10 -5.33 -33.08
C GLN A 292 -1.84 -4.64 -32.53
N ARG A 293 -0.68 -4.97 -33.10
CA ARG A 293 0.62 -4.40 -32.73
C ARG A 293 0.54 -2.87 -32.57
N GLY A 294 0.71 -2.35 -31.35
CA GLY A 294 1.02 -0.94 -31.11
C GLY A 294 0.13 -0.16 -30.14
N ASP A 295 -0.99 -0.73 -29.67
CA ASP A 295 -1.89 0.04 -28.79
C ASP A 295 -1.37 0.10 -27.34
N THR A 296 -1.42 1.29 -26.78
CA THR A 296 -1.10 1.55 -25.37
C THR A 296 -2.31 1.18 -24.51
N VAL A 297 -2.09 0.57 -23.34
CA VAL A 297 -3.18 0.17 -22.44
C VAL A 297 -3.17 1.03 -21.18
N CYS A 298 -4.31 1.58 -20.80
CA CYS A 298 -4.50 2.30 -19.54
C CYS A 298 -5.51 1.56 -18.66
N VAL A 299 -5.08 1.10 -17.49
CA VAL A 299 -5.93 0.41 -16.52
C VAL A 299 -6.31 1.36 -15.39
N CYS A 300 -7.60 1.64 -15.21
CA CYS A 300 -8.10 2.53 -14.19
C CYS A 300 -8.95 1.80 -13.14
N CYS A 301 -8.81 2.17 -11.87
CA CYS A 301 -9.75 1.75 -10.82
C CYS A 301 -10.06 2.89 -9.84
N ASP A 302 -11.03 2.70 -8.95
CA ASP A 302 -11.51 3.76 -8.04
C ASP A 302 -10.41 4.36 -7.13
N SER A 303 -9.45 3.54 -6.70
CA SER A 303 -8.28 4.03 -5.94
C SER A 303 -7.08 4.43 -6.82
N GLY A 304 -7.02 3.94 -8.06
CA GLY A 304 -5.83 3.96 -8.90
C GLY A 304 -4.59 3.26 -8.33
N LYS A 305 -4.72 2.57 -7.19
CA LYS A 305 -3.60 2.02 -6.42
C LYS A 305 -3.75 0.53 -6.09
N ASP A 306 -4.91 -0.08 -6.37
CA ASP A 306 -5.21 -1.46 -5.99
C ASP A 306 -5.52 -2.36 -7.20
N ALA A 307 -6.80 -2.49 -7.60
CA ALA A 307 -7.19 -3.38 -8.70
C ALA A 307 -6.46 -3.08 -10.02
N SER A 308 -6.30 -1.78 -10.35
CA SER A 308 -5.58 -1.36 -11.56
C SER A 308 -4.10 -1.76 -11.52
N VAL A 309 -3.45 -1.64 -10.36
CA VAL A 309 -2.06 -2.08 -10.13
C VAL A 309 -1.96 -3.61 -10.20
N GLY A 310 -2.92 -4.34 -9.64
CA GLY A 310 -2.97 -5.80 -9.72
C GLY A 310 -3.09 -6.32 -11.14
N ILE A 311 -3.95 -5.70 -11.96
CA ILE A 311 -4.11 -6.03 -13.38
C ILE A 311 -2.85 -5.67 -14.16
N ALA A 312 -2.26 -4.50 -13.91
CA ALA A 312 -1.00 -4.10 -14.53
C ALA A 312 0.13 -5.10 -14.19
N LEU A 313 0.20 -5.58 -12.95
CA LEU A 313 1.16 -6.59 -12.51
C LEU A 313 0.96 -7.93 -13.21
N ALA A 314 -0.29 -8.37 -13.38
CA ALA A 314 -0.61 -9.56 -14.16
C ALA A 314 -0.23 -9.40 -15.64
N ALA A 315 -0.50 -8.23 -16.22
CA ALA A 315 -0.13 -7.91 -17.59
C ALA A 315 1.40 -7.92 -17.79
N LEU A 316 2.14 -7.32 -16.85
CA LEU A 316 3.61 -7.36 -16.84
C LEU A 316 4.10 -8.81 -16.89
N GLN A 317 3.65 -9.67 -15.99
CA GLN A 317 4.12 -11.05 -15.93
C GLN A 317 3.77 -11.86 -17.19
N LEU A 318 2.61 -11.61 -17.81
CA LEU A 318 2.13 -12.43 -18.93
C LEU A 318 2.62 -11.96 -20.29
N PHE A 319 2.82 -10.66 -20.48
CA PHE A 319 3.05 -10.08 -21.80
C PHE A 319 4.38 -9.36 -21.95
N PHE A 320 5.15 -9.17 -20.87
CA PHE A 320 6.41 -8.44 -20.92
C PHE A 320 7.58 -9.30 -20.41
N ASP A 321 8.73 -9.18 -21.05
CA ASP A 321 9.99 -9.73 -20.55
C ASP A 321 10.53 -8.93 -19.34
N ASP A 322 11.67 -9.35 -18.78
CA ASP A 322 12.27 -8.68 -17.62
C ASP A 322 12.84 -7.29 -17.95
N GLN A 323 12.98 -6.97 -19.24
CA GLN A 323 13.37 -5.64 -19.74
C GLN A 323 12.16 -4.80 -20.17
N GLY A 324 10.95 -5.30 -19.87
CA GLY A 324 9.69 -4.64 -20.18
C GLY A 324 9.39 -4.48 -21.68
N GLN A 325 9.98 -5.34 -22.51
CA GLN A 325 9.60 -5.48 -23.92
C GLN A 325 8.43 -6.46 -24.06
N LEU A 326 7.51 -6.15 -24.97
CA LEU A 326 6.37 -7.01 -25.24
C LEU A 326 6.87 -8.32 -25.86
N LEU A 327 6.47 -9.45 -25.27
CA LEU A 327 6.80 -10.78 -25.76
C LEU A 327 6.19 -11.01 -27.15
N GLU A 328 6.95 -11.67 -28.03
CA GLU A 328 6.45 -12.07 -29.34
C GLU A 328 5.32 -13.10 -29.23
N HIS A 329 4.46 -13.13 -30.24
CA HIS A 329 3.29 -14.00 -30.24
C HIS A 329 3.71 -15.48 -30.16
N GLY A 330 3.30 -16.18 -29.10
CA GLY A 330 3.66 -17.58 -28.85
C GLY A 330 4.97 -17.79 -28.10
N ALA A 331 5.71 -16.72 -27.75
CA ALA A 331 6.82 -16.82 -26.83
C ALA A 331 6.31 -17.17 -25.42
N ALA A 332 6.96 -18.15 -24.77
CA ALA A 332 6.63 -18.47 -23.39
C ALA A 332 7.10 -17.32 -22.49
N ALA A 333 6.15 -16.70 -21.78
CA ALA A 333 6.49 -15.80 -20.68
C ALA A 333 7.33 -16.54 -19.63
N SER A 334 8.20 -15.82 -18.93
CA SER A 334 8.98 -16.42 -17.84
C SER A 334 8.05 -17.06 -16.82
N ALA A 335 8.46 -18.22 -16.30
CA ALA A 335 7.66 -18.95 -15.32
C ALA A 335 7.40 -18.05 -14.12
N ALA A 336 6.13 -17.75 -13.85
CA ALA A 336 5.75 -16.89 -12.74
C ALA A 336 6.18 -17.53 -11.42
N SER A 337 6.96 -16.79 -10.65
CA SER A 337 7.35 -17.09 -9.28
C SER A 337 6.99 -15.91 -8.37
N LYS A 338 6.83 -16.17 -7.07
CA LYS A 338 6.65 -15.09 -6.07
C LYS A 338 7.76 -14.05 -6.11
N GLU A 339 8.97 -14.47 -6.53
CA GLU A 339 10.12 -13.58 -6.68
C GLU A 339 10.00 -12.70 -7.93
N SER A 340 9.63 -13.27 -9.09
CA SER A 340 9.41 -12.51 -10.33
C SER A 340 8.25 -11.51 -10.24
N ILE A 341 7.16 -11.88 -9.55
CA ILE A 341 6.03 -10.98 -9.32
C ILE A 341 6.46 -9.81 -8.43
N ARG A 342 7.37 -10.07 -7.49
CA ARG A 342 7.84 -9.05 -6.57
C ARG A 342 8.83 -8.09 -7.20
N THR A 343 9.75 -8.57 -8.04
CA THR A 343 10.69 -7.69 -8.76
C THR A 343 9.97 -6.79 -9.75
N ARG A 344 8.79 -7.20 -10.22
CA ARG A 344 7.91 -6.44 -11.12
C ARG A 344 6.88 -5.58 -10.40
N LEU A 345 6.92 -5.52 -9.07
CA LEU A 345 6.01 -4.67 -8.30
C LEU A 345 6.26 -3.20 -8.67
N LEU A 346 5.18 -2.50 -9.03
CA LEU A 346 5.25 -1.09 -9.39
C LEU A 346 5.56 -0.22 -8.16
N GLU A 347 5.86 1.07 -8.37
CA GLU A 347 5.95 2.07 -7.30
C GLU A 347 4.64 2.19 -6.45
N ALA A 348 3.58 1.49 -6.85
CA ALA A 348 2.34 1.35 -6.10
C ALA A 348 2.25 -0.07 -5.50
N ASN A 349 1.88 -0.17 -4.23
CA ASN A 349 1.69 -1.44 -3.56
C ASN A 349 0.20 -1.78 -3.45
N PRO A 350 -0.30 -2.76 -4.22
CA PRO A 350 -1.69 -3.17 -4.12
C PRO A 350 -1.95 -3.86 -2.78
N SER A 351 -3.22 -3.95 -2.41
CA SER A 351 -3.64 -4.59 -1.16
C SER A 351 -3.21 -6.06 -1.13
N ARG A 352 -3.08 -6.62 0.08
CA ARG A 352 -2.78 -8.06 0.26
C ARG A 352 -3.81 -8.96 -0.42
N VAL A 353 -5.07 -8.54 -0.47
CA VAL A 353 -6.15 -9.27 -1.13
C VAL A 353 -5.91 -9.31 -2.64
N THR A 354 -5.59 -8.16 -3.24
CA THR A 354 -5.27 -8.05 -4.67
C THR A 354 -4.01 -8.85 -5.01
N LEU A 355 -2.93 -8.73 -4.23
CA LEU A 355 -1.72 -9.54 -4.42
C LEU A 355 -1.99 -11.04 -4.34
N LYS A 356 -2.83 -11.47 -3.39
CA LYS A 356 -3.20 -12.88 -3.25
C LYS A 356 -3.94 -13.37 -4.51
N ARG A 357 -4.87 -12.58 -5.04
CA ARG A 357 -5.58 -12.88 -6.30
C ARG A 357 -4.63 -12.93 -7.49
N VAL A 358 -3.71 -11.99 -7.60
CA VAL A 358 -2.69 -12.00 -8.67
C VAL A 358 -1.80 -13.24 -8.57
N HIS A 359 -1.33 -13.58 -7.36
CA HIS A 359 -0.56 -14.82 -7.15
C HIS A 359 -1.36 -16.06 -7.51
N GLU A 360 -2.61 -16.15 -7.09
CA GLU A 360 -3.49 -17.28 -7.43
C GLU A 360 -3.69 -17.41 -8.93
N PHE A 361 -3.93 -16.28 -9.62
CA PHE A 361 -4.10 -16.24 -11.06
C PHE A 361 -2.81 -16.62 -11.82
N LEU A 362 -1.66 -16.10 -11.41
CA LEU A 362 -0.38 -16.30 -12.11
C LEU A 362 0.30 -17.63 -11.79
N LEU A 363 0.08 -18.19 -10.60
CA LEU A 363 0.71 -19.43 -10.15
C LEU A 363 -0.18 -20.67 -10.33
N SER A 364 -1.47 -20.51 -10.60
CA SER A 364 -2.34 -21.61 -11.01
C SER A 364 -2.02 -22.06 -12.44
N SER A 365 -2.19 -23.37 -12.72
CA SER A 365 -1.92 -23.95 -14.03
C SER A 365 -2.73 -23.23 -15.13
N PRO A 366 -2.15 -22.97 -16.32
CA PRO A 366 -2.86 -22.34 -17.44
C PRO A 366 -4.19 -23.02 -17.81
N SER A 367 -4.33 -24.33 -17.54
CA SER A 367 -5.56 -25.10 -17.73
C SER A 367 -6.72 -24.67 -16.84
N TYR A 368 -6.46 -24.00 -15.72
CA TYR A 368 -7.49 -23.44 -14.82
C TYR A 368 -7.83 -21.98 -15.14
N ARG A 369 -7.10 -21.31 -16.05
CA ARG A 369 -7.27 -19.89 -16.37
C ARG A 369 -8.31 -19.60 -17.46
N ARG A 370 -8.95 -20.63 -18.03
CA ARG A 370 -9.95 -20.52 -19.12
C ARG A 370 -11.38 -20.88 -18.67
N ARG A 371 -11.82 -20.43 -17.49
CA ARG A 371 -13.21 -20.61 -17.06
C ARG A 371 -13.87 -19.32 -16.66
#